data_AF-A0A971XAG6-F1
#
_entry.id   AF-A0A971XAG6-F1
#
_cell.length_a   1.000
_cell.length_b   1.000
_cell.length_c   1.000
_cell.angle_alpha   90.00
_cell.angle_beta   90.00
_cell.angle_gamma   90.00
#
_symmetry.space_group_name_H-M   'P 1'
#
loop_
_entity.id
_entity.type
_entity.pdbx_description
1 polymer ?
#
loop_
_entity_poly.entity_id
_entity_poly.type
_entity_poly.pdbx_seq_one_letter_code
_entity_poly.pdbx_strand_id
1 'polypeptide(L)'
;MNRRLFGVAGFLSTGKPLADKSFDENIYALADHCATQYIDSHIDTDDTDTRMRVLFLKHLLWVVRNINPRKYILSGEIIKVLSDLSDSKVRRDYLYRKIIAPLRDAGVTIASCSQGYKIPTCIDDIYAYVNQTNGIVGPMLNRVEKC
;
A
#
# COMPACT_ATOMS: atom_id res chain seq x y z
N MET A 1 51.63 34.27 3.02
CA MET A 1 52.10 34.01 1.65
C MET A 1 52.56 32.57 1.55
N ASN A 2 51.69 31.61 1.21
CA ASN A 2 52.09 30.43 0.44
C ASN A 2 50.86 29.72 -0.15
N ARG A 3 50.98 29.34 -1.42
CA ARG A 3 49.92 28.87 -2.34
C ARG A 3 50.12 27.38 -2.66
N ARG A 4 48.99 26.69 -2.89
CA ARG A 4 48.80 25.46 -3.72
C ARG A 4 49.42 24.17 -3.13
N LEU A 5 48.69 23.06 -3.03
CA LEU A 5 48.19 22.25 -4.14
C LEU A 5 46.84 21.59 -3.78
N PHE A 6 45.81 21.84 -4.60
CA PHE A 6 44.53 21.12 -4.62
C PHE A 6 44.38 20.48 -6.00
N GLY A 7 44.00 19.19 -6.01
CA GLY A 7 43.80 18.34 -7.19
C GLY A 7 44.37 16.95 -6.88
N VAL A 8 43.72 15.81 -7.10
CA VAL A 8 42.61 15.45 -8.00
C VAL A 8 42.02 14.12 -7.50
N ALA A 9 40.69 13.98 -7.49
CA ALA A 9 39.92 12.74 -7.73
C ALA A 9 38.47 13.08 -7.35
N GLY A 10 37.53 13.30 -8.27
CA GLY A 10 37.20 12.34 -9.32
C GLY A 10 36.18 11.33 -8.79
N PHE A 11 35.02 11.80 -8.34
CA PHE A 11 33.84 10.93 -8.23
C PHE A 11 32.68 11.60 -8.97
N LEU A 12 32.46 11.12 -10.18
CA LEU A 12 31.31 11.41 -11.02
C LEU A 12 30.05 10.97 -10.26
N SER A 13 29.38 11.90 -9.59
CA SER A 13 27.96 11.76 -9.31
C SER A 13 27.21 11.99 -10.61
N THR A 14 27.14 10.97 -11.47
CA THR A 14 26.07 10.87 -12.45
C THR A 14 24.79 10.60 -11.68
N GLY A 15 24.25 11.65 -11.06
CA GLY A 15 22.86 11.68 -10.64
C GLY A 15 22.03 11.46 -11.90
N LYS A 16 21.54 10.23 -12.08
CA LYS A 16 20.43 9.94 -12.98
C LYS A 16 19.41 11.07 -12.79
N PRO A 17 18.96 11.74 -13.86
CA PRO A 17 17.87 12.69 -13.72
C PRO A 17 16.73 11.93 -13.04
N LEU A 18 16.15 12.55 -12.01
CA LEU A 18 14.99 12.06 -11.27
C LEU A 18 13.84 11.95 -12.29
N ALA A 19 13.81 10.81 -13.00
CA ALA A 19 12.73 10.45 -13.89
C ALA A 19 11.45 10.55 -13.07
N ASP A 20 10.50 11.31 -13.59
CA ASP A 20 9.23 11.63 -12.94
C ASP A 20 8.64 10.35 -12.33
N LYS A 21 8.78 10.18 -11.01
CA LYS A 21 8.39 8.98 -10.25
C LYS A 21 6.87 8.93 -10.07
N SER A 22 6.16 9.21 -11.15
CA SER A 22 4.78 9.67 -11.14
C SER A 22 3.80 8.53 -11.15
N PHE A 23 4.12 7.46 -11.89
CA PHE A 23 3.26 6.32 -12.12
C PHE A 23 4.09 5.21 -12.80
N ASP A 24 4.00 3.98 -12.30
CA ASP A 24 4.59 2.79 -12.91
C ASP A 24 3.45 1.89 -13.38
N GLU A 25 3.29 1.82 -14.69
CA GLU A 25 2.20 1.08 -15.33
C GLU A 25 2.24 -0.41 -15.02
N ASN A 26 3.44 -1.01 -14.90
CA ASN A 26 3.56 -2.44 -14.62
C ASN A 26 3.12 -2.75 -13.18
N ILE A 27 3.53 -1.91 -12.23
CA ILE A 27 3.13 -2.06 -10.82
C ILE A 27 1.62 -1.90 -10.69
N TYR A 28 1.06 -0.87 -11.34
CA TYR A 28 -0.38 -0.63 -11.33
C TYR A 28 -1.14 -1.78 -11.99
N ALA A 29 -0.74 -2.21 -13.19
CA ALA A 29 -1.39 -3.29 -13.91
C ALA A 29 -1.39 -4.60 -13.11
N LEU A 30 -0.28 -4.93 -12.45
CA LEU A 30 -0.21 -6.10 -11.59
C LEU A 30 -1.14 -5.97 -10.38
N ALA A 31 -1.13 -4.82 -9.70
CA ALA A 31 -1.96 -4.61 -8.51
C ALA A 31 -3.47 -4.58 -8.85
N ASP A 32 -3.83 -3.95 -9.98
CA ASP A 32 -5.18 -3.92 -10.52
C ASP A 32 -5.64 -5.32 -10.94
N HIS A 33 -4.77 -6.10 -11.58
CA HIS A 33 -5.05 -7.49 -11.97
C HIS A 33 -5.27 -8.38 -10.74
N CYS A 34 -4.38 -8.36 -9.75
CA CYS A 34 -4.54 -9.15 -8.52
C CYS A 34 -5.82 -8.77 -7.77
N ALA A 35 -6.15 -7.48 -7.67
CA ALA A 35 -7.36 -7.01 -7.02
C ALA A 35 -8.63 -7.46 -7.78
N THR A 36 -8.61 -7.34 -9.11
CA THR A 36 -9.73 -7.75 -9.96
C THR A 36 -9.95 -9.27 -9.91
N GLN A 37 -8.88 -10.05 -10.00
CA GLN A 37 -8.94 -11.51 -9.88
C GLN A 37 -9.51 -11.96 -8.52
N TYR A 38 -9.15 -11.27 -7.43
CA TYR A 38 -9.75 -11.55 -6.12
C TYR A 38 -11.25 -11.24 -6.10
N ILE A 39 -11.66 -10.12 -6.68
CA ILE A 39 -13.07 -9.74 -6.78
C ILE A 39 -13.87 -10.78 -7.59
N ASP A 40 -13.35 -11.18 -8.75
CA ASP A 40 -14.03 -12.10 -9.65
C ASP A 40 -14.18 -13.50 -9.05
N SER A 41 -13.16 -13.96 -8.33
CA SER A 41 -13.20 -15.27 -7.64
C SER A 41 -14.13 -15.33 -6.43
N HIS A 42 -14.60 -14.20 -5.92
CA HIS A 42 -15.40 -14.11 -4.69
C HIS A 42 -16.70 -13.32 -4.88
N ILE A 43 -17.17 -13.15 -6.12
CA ILE A 43 -18.35 -12.32 -6.43
C ILE A 43 -19.66 -12.95 -5.93
N ASP A 44 -19.75 -14.28 -5.96
CA ASP A 44 -20.97 -15.06 -5.62
C ASP A 44 -20.92 -15.65 -4.20
N THR A 45 -19.99 -15.20 -3.37
CA THR A 45 -19.81 -15.74 -2.02
C THR A 45 -20.81 -15.13 -1.04
N ASP A 46 -21.49 -15.97 -0.25
CA ASP A 46 -22.46 -15.57 0.80
C ASP A 46 -21.77 -15.12 2.12
N ASP A 47 -20.48 -15.40 2.27
CA ASP A 47 -19.71 -14.98 3.44
C ASP A 47 -19.63 -13.45 3.55
N THR A 48 -20.07 -12.93 4.70
CA THR A 48 -20.11 -11.49 4.97
C THR A 48 -18.72 -10.88 5.01
N ASP A 49 -17.74 -11.56 5.62
CA ASP A 49 -16.36 -11.07 5.69
C ASP A 49 -15.76 -10.92 4.27
N THR A 50 -16.02 -11.89 3.40
CA THR A 50 -15.58 -11.91 2.01
C THR A 50 -16.26 -10.81 1.18
N ARG A 51 -17.57 -10.62 1.34
CA ARG A 51 -18.30 -9.52 0.69
C ARG A 51 -17.72 -8.16 1.09
N MET A 52 -17.33 -8.00 2.36
CA MET A 52 -16.66 -6.79 2.85
C MET A 52 -15.29 -6.56 2.22
N ARG A 53 -14.50 -7.61 1.98
CA ARG A 53 -13.22 -7.53 1.26
C ARG A 53 -13.43 -7.08 -0.18
N VAL A 54 -14.43 -7.62 -0.87
CA VAL A 54 -14.79 -7.23 -2.23
C VAL A 54 -15.21 -5.76 -2.29
N LEU A 55 -16.07 -5.31 -1.36
CA LEU A 55 -16.47 -3.90 -1.27
C LEU A 55 -15.29 -2.96 -1.01
N PHE A 56 -14.37 -3.36 -0.12
CA PHE A 56 -13.15 -2.62 0.17
C PHE A 56 -12.28 -2.45 -1.10
N LEU A 57 -12.02 -3.53 -1.84
CA LEU A 57 -11.23 -3.47 -3.07
C LEU A 57 -11.91 -2.65 -4.15
N LYS A 58 -13.23 -2.82 -4.35
CA LYS A 58 -14.02 -2.02 -5.29
C LYS A 58 -13.92 -0.54 -4.97
N HIS A 59 -13.97 -0.16 -3.70
CA HIS A 59 -13.81 1.23 -3.29
C HIS A 59 -12.41 1.78 -3.63
N LEU A 60 -11.34 1.03 -3.31
CA LEU A 60 -9.97 1.46 -3.64
C LEU A 60 -9.74 1.59 -5.16
N LEU A 61 -10.21 0.62 -5.94
CA LEU A 61 -10.14 0.65 -7.40
C LEU A 61 -10.93 1.82 -7.97
N TRP A 62 -12.10 2.12 -7.42
CA TRP A 62 -12.90 3.25 -7.86
C TRP A 62 -12.16 4.58 -7.61
N VAL A 63 -11.51 4.75 -6.46
CA VAL A 63 -10.73 5.96 -6.16
C VAL A 63 -9.53 6.11 -7.10
N VAL A 64 -8.79 5.02 -7.35
CA VAL A 64 -7.59 5.06 -8.19
C VAL A 64 -7.94 5.35 -9.66
N ARG A 65 -9.06 4.80 -10.16
CA ARG A 65 -9.51 4.94 -11.56
C ARG A 65 -10.27 6.25 -11.83
N ASN A 66 -11.05 6.75 -10.88
CA ASN A 66 -11.98 7.87 -11.12
C ASN A 66 -11.62 9.18 -10.38
N ILE A 67 -10.87 9.12 -9.28
CA ILE A 67 -10.54 10.32 -8.49
C ILE A 67 -9.09 10.71 -8.72
N ASN A 68 -8.15 9.92 -8.19
CA ASN A 68 -6.74 10.24 -8.27
C ASN A 68 -5.91 8.99 -7.91
N PRO A 69 -5.00 8.56 -8.80
CA PRO A 69 -4.17 7.36 -8.59
C PRO A 69 -3.18 7.48 -7.42
N ARG A 70 -2.94 8.70 -6.91
CA ARG A 70 -2.02 8.94 -5.79
C ARG A 70 -2.71 9.09 -4.44
N LYS A 71 -4.05 9.18 -4.42
CA LYS A 71 -4.79 9.45 -3.19
C LYS A 71 -4.76 8.24 -2.25
N TYR A 72 -4.32 8.47 -1.03
CA TYR A 72 -4.49 7.54 0.08
C TYR A 72 -5.86 7.77 0.74
N ILE A 73 -6.52 6.68 1.12
CA ILE A 73 -7.81 6.72 1.83
C ILE A 73 -7.57 6.38 3.29
N LEU A 74 -8.01 7.26 4.18
CA LEU A 74 -7.81 7.07 5.63
C LEU A 74 -8.64 5.90 6.13
N SER A 75 -8.12 5.17 7.13
CA SER A 75 -8.84 4.06 7.78
C SER A 75 -10.24 4.47 8.26
N GLY A 76 -10.40 5.69 8.77
CA GLY A 76 -11.70 6.21 9.22
C GLY A 76 -12.71 6.40 8.10
N GLU A 77 -12.26 6.86 6.92
CA GLU A 77 -13.12 7.02 5.73
C GLU A 77 -13.57 5.65 5.23
N ILE A 78 -12.64 4.70 5.13
CA ILE A 78 -12.93 3.32 4.71
C ILE A 78 -13.92 2.67 5.67
N ILE A 79 -13.71 2.81 6.98
CA ILE A 79 -14.61 2.24 7.99
C ILE A 79 -16.01 2.83 7.88
N LYS A 80 -16.12 4.13 7.63
CA LYS A 80 -17.40 4.80 7.44
C LYS A 80 -18.12 4.23 6.22
N VAL A 81 -17.45 4.23 5.07
CA VAL A 81 -18.00 3.66 3.81
C VAL A 81 -18.43 2.20 3.99
N LEU A 82 -17.58 1.39 4.63
CA LEU A 82 -17.90 -0.02 4.87
C LEU A 82 -19.06 -0.20 5.85
N SER A 83 -19.15 0.61 6.90
CA SER A 83 -20.26 0.53 7.86
C SER A 83 -21.58 0.96 7.22
N ASP A 84 -21.56 2.02 6.41
CA ASP A 84 -22.72 2.52 5.68
C ASP A 84 -23.24 1.47 4.67
N LEU A 85 -22.36 0.67 4.06
CA LEU A 85 -22.71 -0.36 3.07
C LEU A 85 -23.11 -1.71 3.68
N SER A 86 -22.78 -1.99 4.94
CA SER A 86 -22.93 -3.31 5.54
C SER A 86 -23.93 -3.39 6.69
N ASP A 87 -24.58 -2.27 7.03
CA ASP A 87 -25.47 -2.13 8.20
C ASP A 87 -24.81 -2.59 9.52
N SER A 88 -23.48 -2.73 9.51
CA SER A 88 -22.67 -3.37 10.53
C SER A 88 -21.58 -2.40 10.98
N LYS A 89 -21.40 -2.25 12.30
CA LYS A 89 -20.40 -1.31 12.82
C LYS A 89 -18.99 -1.88 12.65
N VAL A 90 -18.30 -1.44 11.61
CA VAL A 90 -16.91 -1.84 11.37
C VAL A 90 -15.97 -1.08 12.33
N ARG A 91 -15.08 -1.81 13.00
CA ARG A 91 -14.01 -1.22 13.83
C ARG A 91 -12.66 -1.30 13.11
N ARG A 92 -11.68 -0.50 13.54
CA ARG A 92 -10.31 -0.58 12.98
C ARG A 92 -9.72 -1.98 13.07
N ASP A 93 -9.88 -2.65 14.20
CA ASP A 93 -9.37 -4.02 14.40
C ASP A 93 -9.96 -5.02 13.36
N TYR A 94 -11.25 -4.89 13.07
CA TYR A 94 -11.91 -5.67 12.03
C TYR A 94 -11.32 -5.39 10.64
N LEU A 95 -11.12 -4.11 10.28
CA LEU A 95 -10.50 -3.74 9.01
C LEU A 95 -9.11 -4.39 8.84
N TYR A 96 -8.28 -4.39 9.88
CA TYR A 96 -6.96 -5.04 9.82
C TYR A 96 -7.06 -6.56 9.73
N ARG A 97 -7.78 -7.20 10.66
CA ARG A 97 -7.72 -8.66 10.84
C ARG A 97 -8.61 -9.43 9.86
N LYS A 98 -9.75 -8.86 9.49
CA LYS A 98 -10.75 -9.55 8.65
C LYS A 98 -10.70 -9.14 7.20
N ILE A 99 -10.16 -7.96 6.89
CA ILE A 99 -10.07 -7.43 5.52
C ILE A 99 -8.62 -7.43 5.03
N ILE A 100 -7.75 -6.61 5.64
CA ILE A 100 -6.41 -6.36 5.09
C ILE A 100 -5.50 -7.59 5.16
N ALA A 101 -5.41 -8.26 6.31
CA ALA A 101 -4.54 -9.42 6.46
C ALA A 101 -4.92 -10.56 5.48
N PRO A 102 -6.19 -11.01 5.40
CA PRO A 102 -6.59 -12.02 4.42
C PRO A 102 -6.36 -11.61 2.96
N LEU A 103 -6.55 -10.32 2.62
CA LEU A 103 -6.29 -9.83 1.26
C LEU A 103 -4.81 -9.92 0.90
N ARG A 104 -3.91 -9.61 1.83
CA ARG A 104 -2.46 -9.75 1.64
C ARG A 104 -2.05 -11.20 1.53
N ASP A 105 -2.59 -12.06 2.39
CA ASP A 105 -2.33 -13.49 2.37
C ASP A 105 -2.82 -14.14 1.06
N ALA A 106 -3.88 -13.58 0.46
CA ALA A 106 -4.40 -13.97 -0.86
C ALA A 106 -3.60 -13.39 -2.05
N GLY A 107 -2.50 -12.67 -1.80
CA GLY A 107 -1.65 -12.10 -2.85
C GLY A 107 -2.12 -10.77 -3.45
N VAL A 108 -3.09 -10.08 -2.82
CA VAL A 108 -3.54 -8.77 -3.28
C VAL A 108 -2.60 -7.67 -2.80
N THR A 109 -2.01 -6.94 -3.74
CA THR A 109 -1.03 -5.88 -3.44
C THR A 109 -1.74 -4.61 -2.97
N ILE A 110 -1.67 -4.33 -1.67
CA ILE A 110 -2.26 -3.13 -1.04
C ILE A 110 -1.17 -2.36 -0.30
N ALA A 111 -0.94 -1.11 -0.71
CA ALA A 111 -0.04 -0.20 -0.01
C ALA A 111 -0.76 0.36 1.23
N SER A 112 -0.14 0.20 2.40
CA SER A 112 -0.54 0.88 3.63
C SER A 112 0.59 1.77 4.12
N CYS A 113 0.27 3.00 4.50
CA CYS A 113 1.19 3.91 5.18
C CYS A 113 0.45 4.64 6.32
N SER A 114 1.13 5.56 7.02
CA SER A 114 0.48 6.41 8.02
C SER A 114 -0.65 7.28 7.44
N GLN A 115 -0.64 7.53 6.13
CA GLN A 115 -1.65 8.31 5.41
C GLN A 115 -2.88 7.47 5.00
N GLY A 116 -2.86 6.15 5.19
CA GLY A 116 -3.98 5.27 4.91
C GLY A 116 -3.65 4.16 3.91
N TYR A 117 -4.65 3.78 3.10
CA TYR A 117 -4.59 2.66 2.16
C TYR A 117 -4.80 3.11 0.73
N LYS A 118 -4.14 2.43 -0.20
CA LYS A 118 -4.41 2.53 -1.64
C LYS A 118 -3.90 1.32 -2.41
N ILE A 119 -4.31 1.21 -3.67
CA ILE A 119 -3.65 0.36 -4.65
C ILE A 119 -2.32 1.04 -5.05
N PRO A 120 -1.18 0.34 -4.98
CA PRO A 120 0.11 0.92 -5.34
C PRO A 120 0.13 1.26 -6.83
N THR A 121 0.57 2.48 -7.13
CA THR A 121 0.69 2.99 -8.50
C THR A 121 2.14 3.32 -8.85
N CYS A 122 3.04 3.33 -7.87
CA CYS A 122 4.47 3.48 -8.10
C CYS A 122 5.29 2.66 -7.10
N ILE A 123 6.59 2.53 -7.38
CA ILE A 123 7.52 1.81 -6.50
C ILE A 123 7.68 2.48 -5.12
N ASP A 124 7.57 3.81 -5.06
CA ASP A 124 7.68 4.56 -3.80
C ASP A 124 6.54 4.19 -2.83
N ASP A 125 5.36 3.80 -3.33
CA ASP A 125 4.25 3.31 -2.49
C ASP A 125 4.56 1.97 -1.83
N ILE A 126 5.24 1.09 -2.57
CA ILE A 126 5.70 -0.19 -2.06
C ILE A 126 6.77 0.04 -1.00
N TYR A 127 7.74 0.94 -1.26
CA TYR A 127 8.74 1.31 -0.27
C TYR A 127 8.13 1.95 0.98
N ALA A 128 7.13 2.83 0.83
CA ALA A 128 6.44 3.43 1.97
C ALA A 128 5.78 2.36 2.85
N TYR A 129 5.15 1.36 2.24
CA TYR A 129 4.57 0.22 2.93
C TYR A 129 5.63 -0.64 3.65
N VAL A 130 6.71 -1.01 2.95
CA VAL A 130 7.79 -1.82 3.52
C VAL A 130 8.46 -1.10 4.68
N ASN A 131 8.72 0.21 4.55
CA ASN A 131 9.33 1.01 5.60
C ASN A 131 8.43 1.10 6.84
N GLN A 132 7.12 1.30 6.66
CA GLN A 132 6.18 1.28 7.77
C GLN A 132 6.18 -0.09 8.48
N THR A 133 6.17 -1.17 7.69
CA THR A 133 6.16 -2.54 8.20
C THR A 133 7.46 -2.87 8.96
N ASN A 134 8.61 -2.52 8.40
CA ASN A 134 9.91 -2.70 9.05
C ASN A 134 10.02 -1.91 10.36
N GLY A 135 9.42 -0.73 10.45
CA GLY A 135 9.34 0.04 11.69
C GLY A 135 8.56 -0.67 12.81
N ILE A 136 7.63 -1.57 12.46
CA ILE A 136 6.86 -2.37 13.43
C ILE A 136 7.54 -3.71 13.70
N VAL A 137 7.94 -4.42 12.65
CA VAL A 137 8.49 -5.79 12.74
C VAL A 137 9.91 -5.80 13.28
N GLY A 138 10.74 -4.81 12.95
CA GLY A 138 12.13 -4.72 13.42
C GLY A 138 12.25 -4.76 14.95
N PRO A 139 11.52 -3.90 15.70
CA PRO A 139 11.48 -3.97 17.15
C PRO A 139 10.94 -5.30 17.70
N MET A 140 9.99 -5.95 17.00
CA MET A 140 9.44 -7.24 17.43
C MET A 140 10.48 -8.36 17.30
N LEU A 141 11.20 -8.43 16.17
CA LEU A 141 12.24 -9.43 15.95
C LEU A 141 13.43 -9.26 16.92
N ASN A 142 13.86 -8.03 17.16
CA ASN A 142 14.91 -7.72 18.14
C ASN A 142 14.54 -8.16 19.57
N ARG A 143 13.25 -8.22 19.90
CA ARG A 143 12.80 -8.76 21.21
C ARG A 143 12.91 -10.28 21.26
N VAL A 144 12.66 -10.97 20.15
CA VAL A 144 12.79 -12.43 20.05
C VAL A 144 14.26 -12.85 20.11
N GLU A 145 15.16 -12.09 19.46
CA GLU A 145 16.61 -12.37 19.48
C GLU A 145 17.24 -12.21 20.88
N LYS A 146 16.67 -11.34 21.72
CA LYS A 146 17.12 -11.12 23.10
C LYS A 146 16.60 -12.16 24.10
N CYS A 147 15.65 -13.00 23.70
CA CYS A 147 15.13 -14.11 24.50
C CYS A 147 15.89 -15.39 24.20
#